data_AF-A0A6C0KP44-F1
#
_entry.id   AF-A0A6C0KP44-F1
#
_cell.length_a   1.000
_cell.length_b   1.000
_cell.length_c   1.000
_cell.angle_alpha   90.00
_cell.angle_beta   90.00
_cell.angle_gamma   90.00
#
_symmetry.space_group_name_H-M   'P 1'
#
loop_
_entity.id
_entity.type
_entity.pdbx_description
1 polymer ?
#
loop_
_entity_poly.entity_id
_entity_poly.type
_entity_poly.pdbx_seq_one_letter_code
_entity_poly.pdbx_strand_id
1 'polypeptide(L)'
;MITRKKKRNMNFENEWASKKIQEINEKLPTFKKSFDDMYEDYTENDLQLYEDLLEEVGGLAIDIDIIKQDNPNFYVEHKIDKLYSEIEKFMKLIKNAIKNANYMKEIKEIRNKLSSNKEKFAKYCKDDYEDCYLYTMKEEINDLENDLHSLQVTQKQMNSSIDFDNVYAELDTDIKSFIKDIKDVIKMRKEKNKIEEEEIHTPAPRAKTRKAIKSRKTRNVRKSRKSNLKR
;
A
#
# COMPACT_ATOMS: atom_id res chain seq x y z
N MET A 1 -37.55 -62.15 14.49
CA MET A 1 -36.91 -62.38 13.17
C MET A 1 -36.46 -61.04 12.58
N ILE A 2 -35.51 -60.35 13.22
CA ILE A 2 -34.97 -59.05 12.78
C ILE A 2 -33.49 -59.00 13.20
N THR A 3 -32.56 -59.54 12.40
CA THR A 3 -31.11 -59.36 12.69
C THR A 3 -30.18 -59.51 11.49
N ARG A 4 -30.60 -60.10 10.36
CA ARG A 4 -29.69 -60.32 9.21
C ARG A 4 -29.56 -59.14 8.24
N LYS A 5 -30.53 -58.22 8.16
CA LYS A 5 -30.46 -57.07 7.25
C LYS A 5 -29.53 -55.94 7.76
N LYS A 6 -29.54 -55.64 9.07
CA LYS A 6 -28.69 -54.59 9.67
C LYS A 6 -27.19 -54.92 9.64
N LYS A 7 -26.83 -56.20 9.80
CA LYS A 7 -25.42 -56.66 9.76
C LYS A 7 -24.75 -56.56 8.39
N ARG A 8 -25.53 -56.60 7.29
CA ARG A 8 -24.96 -56.48 5.93
C ARG A 8 -24.63 -55.05 5.56
N ASN A 9 -25.41 -54.06 6.03
CA ASN A 9 -25.11 -52.64 5.82
C ASN A 9 -23.87 -52.19 6.57
N MET A 10 -23.71 -52.60 7.84
CA MET A 10 -22.52 -52.25 8.64
C MET A 10 -21.20 -52.71 8.01
N ASN A 11 -21.17 -53.87 7.34
CA ASN A 11 -19.95 -54.32 6.67
C ASN A 11 -19.59 -53.44 5.45
N PHE A 12 -20.59 -52.98 4.70
CA PHE A 12 -20.37 -52.13 3.53
C PHE A 12 -19.96 -50.71 3.91
N GLU A 13 -20.60 -50.15 4.94
CA GLU A 13 -20.29 -48.80 5.45
C GLU A 13 -18.87 -48.76 6.07
N ASN A 14 -18.46 -49.80 6.80
CA ASN A 14 -17.10 -49.93 7.31
C ASN A 14 -16.05 -50.18 6.21
N GLU A 15 -16.40 -50.91 5.14
CA GLU A 15 -15.52 -51.14 4.00
C GLU A 15 -15.27 -49.85 3.22
N TRP A 16 -16.32 -49.05 3.01
CA TRP A 16 -16.21 -47.71 2.43
C TRP A 16 -15.34 -46.79 3.30
N ALA A 17 -15.59 -46.73 4.61
CA ALA A 17 -14.81 -45.91 5.54
C ALA A 17 -13.32 -46.32 5.57
N SER A 18 -13.05 -47.62 5.55
CA SER A 18 -11.68 -48.15 5.47
C SER A 18 -10.97 -47.70 4.19
N LYS A 19 -11.65 -47.80 3.04
CA LYS A 19 -11.11 -47.35 1.76
C LYS A 19 -10.83 -45.86 1.76
N LYS A 20 -11.74 -45.05 2.32
CA LYS A 20 -11.55 -43.60 2.44
C LYS A 20 -10.37 -43.21 3.32
N ILE A 21 -10.19 -43.88 4.46
CA ILE A 21 -9.02 -43.64 5.32
C ILE A 21 -7.72 -44.02 4.61
N GLN A 22 -7.73 -45.09 3.82
CA GLN A 22 -6.57 -45.44 3.00
C GLN A 22 -6.26 -44.36 1.96
N GLU A 23 -7.27 -43.90 1.21
CA GLU A 23 -7.12 -42.80 0.24
C GLU A 23 -6.55 -41.51 0.90
N ILE A 24 -7.04 -41.16 2.09
CA ILE A 24 -6.55 -39.99 2.84
C ILE A 24 -5.08 -40.16 3.24
N ASN A 25 -4.70 -41.34 3.76
CA ASN A 25 -3.32 -41.62 4.17
C ASN A 25 -2.34 -41.61 2.99
N GLU A 26 -2.81 -41.97 1.79
CA GLU A 26 -2.00 -41.91 0.56
C GLU A 26 -1.85 -40.47 0.03
N LYS A 27 -2.93 -39.67 0.06
CA LYS A 27 -2.94 -38.29 -0.47
C LYS A 27 -2.31 -37.25 0.45
N LEU A 28 -2.47 -37.39 1.77
CA LEU A 28 -2.00 -36.36 2.71
C LEU A 28 -0.48 -36.11 2.61
N PRO A 29 0.40 -37.13 2.50
CA PRO A 29 1.83 -36.92 2.28
C PRO A 29 2.14 -36.23 0.95
N THR A 30 1.41 -36.55 -0.14
CA THR A 30 1.63 -35.91 -1.44
C THR A 30 1.27 -34.43 -1.42
N PHE A 31 0.18 -34.08 -0.72
CA PHE A 31 -0.21 -32.68 -0.53
C PHE A 31 0.79 -31.90 0.30
N LYS A 32 1.30 -32.49 1.40
CA LYS A 32 2.36 -31.89 2.21
C LYS A 32 3.62 -31.61 1.38
N LYS A 33 4.05 -32.57 0.57
CA LYS A 33 5.19 -32.37 -0.32
C LYS A 33 4.95 -31.25 -1.34
N SER A 34 3.78 -31.23 -1.98
CA SER A 34 3.41 -30.15 -2.91
C SER A 34 3.45 -28.79 -2.23
N PHE A 35 2.96 -28.70 -0.99
CA PHE A 35 3.03 -27.47 -0.19
C PHE A 35 4.48 -27.04 0.07
N ASP A 36 5.35 -27.96 0.49
CA ASP A 36 6.75 -27.66 0.76
C ASP A 36 7.47 -27.17 -0.52
N ASP A 37 7.24 -27.83 -1.66
CA ASP A 37 7.81 -27.46 -2.96
C ASP A 37 7.37 -26.04 -3.40
N MET A 38 6.10 -25.66 -3.14
CA MET A 38 5.59 -24.30 -3.41
C MET A 38 6.10 -23.25 -2.43
N TYR A 39 6.40 -23.65 -1.20
CA TYR A 39 6.79 -22.72 -0.15
C TYR A 39 8.27 -22.30 -0.27
N GLU A 40 9.12 -23.16 -0.81
CA GLU A 40 10.55 -22.87 -1.02
C GLU A 40 10.81 -21.88 -2.18
N ASP A 41 10.05 -21.99 -3.28
CA ASP A 41 10.27 -21.26 -4.53
C ASP A 41 9.22 -20.16 -4.79
N TYR A 42 8.71 -19.51 -3.74
CA TYR A 42 7.56 -18.59 -3.81
C TYR A 42 7.55 -17.69 -5.07
N THR A 43 6.60 -17.95 -5.97
CA THR A 43 6.29 -17.13 -7.14
C THR A 43 4.92 -16.46 -7.00
N GLU A 44 4.74 -15.36 -7.71
CA GLU A 44 3.48 -14.59 -7.73
C GLU A 44 2.25 -15.39 -8.23
N ASN A 45 2.48 -16.52 -8.89
CA ASN A 45 1.44 -17.40 -9.42
C ASN A 45 0.97 -18.46 -8.40
N ASP A 46 1.54 -18.48 -7.19
CA ASP A 46 1.32 -19.58 -6.24
C ASP A 46 0.04 -19.43 -5.42
N LEU A 47 -0.60 -18.26 -5.43
CA LEU A 47 -1.83 -18.02 -4.66
C LEU A 47 -2.95 -19.00 -5.06
N GLN A 48 -3.17 -19.18 -6.36
CA GLN A 48 -4.18 -20.12 -6.87
C GLN A 48 -3.84 -21.56 -6.47
N LEU A 49 -2.56 -21.93 -6.53
CA LEU A 49 -2.12 -23.27 -6.17
C LEU A 49 -2.35 -23.57 -4.67
N TYR A 50 -2.14 -22.57 -3.79
CA TYR A 50 -2.48 -22.72 -2.37
C TYR A 50 -3.99 -22.80 -2.12
N GLU A 51 -4.80 -22.06 -2.87
CA GLU A 51 -6.27 -22.12 -2.78
C GLU A 51 -6.80 -23.48 -3.23
N ASP A 52 -6.32 -23.98 -4.38
CA ASP A 52 -6.67 -25.31 -4.91
C ASP A 52 -6.25 -26.41 -3.90
N LEU A 53 -5.04 -26.31 -3.35
CA LEU A 53 -4.57 -27.25 -2.33
C LEU A 53 -5.42 -27.21 -1.05
N LEU A 54 -5.86 -26.02 -0.63
CA LEU A 54 -6.74 -25.89 0.53
C LEU A 54 -8.10 -26.55 0.30
N GLU A 55 -8.64 -26.44 -0.92
CA GLU A 55 -9.89 -27.10 -1.32
C GLU A 55 -9.73 -28.63 -1.28
N GLU A 56 -8.66 -29.17 -1.88
CA GLU A 56 -8.39 -30.61 -1.90
C GLU A 56 -8.21 -31.19 -0.49
N VAL A 57 -7.42 -30.53 0.36
CA VAL A 57 -7.22 -30.94 1.76
C VAL A 57 -8.51 -30.78 2.57
N GLY A 58 -9.31 -29.75 2.28
CA GLY A 58 -10.65 -29.56 2.86
C GLY A 58 -11.60 -30.71 2.52
N GLY A 59 -11.53 -31.24 1.30
CA GLY A 59 -12.26 -32.45 0.90
C GLY A 59 -11.92 -33.67 1.76
N LEU A 60 -10.64 -33.84 2.15
CA LEU A 60 -10.24 -34.92 3.05
C LEU A 60 -10.84 -34.76 4.45
N ALA A 61 -10.92 -33.53 4.97
CA ALA A 61 -11.54 -33.25 6.26
C ALA A 61 -13.05 -33.58 6.23
N ILE A 62 -13.73 -33.23 5.14
CA ILE A 62 -15.15 -33.57 4.92
C ILE A 62 -15.35 -35.09 4.89
N ASP A 63 -14.50 -35.83 4.17
CA ASP A 63 -14.56 -37.30 4.14
C ASP A 63 -14.43 -37.89 5.57
N ILE A 64 -13.56 -37.33 6.42
CA ILE A 64 -13.46 -37.75 7.83
C ILE A 64 -14.71 -37.39 8.64
N ASP A 65 -15.27 -36.20 8.44
CA ASP A 65 -16.50 -35.79 9.13
C ASP A 65 -17.69 -36.69 8.78
N ILE A 66 -17.79 -37.13 7.52
CA ILE A 66 -18.78 -38.12 7.08
C ILE A 66 -18.55 -39.46 7.78
N ILE A 67 -17.30 -39.95 7.84
CA ILE A 67 -16.97 -41.19 8.56
C ILE A 67 -17.34 -41.07 10.05
N LYS A 68 -17.08 -39.91 10.67
CA LYS A 68 -17.41 -39.65 12.07
C LYS A 68 -18.91 -39.68 12.33
N GLN A 69 -19.71 -39.15 11.41
CA GLN A 69 -21.18 -39.09 11.52
C GLN A 69 -21.84 -40.44 11.21
N ASP A 70 -21.44 -41.06 10.09
CA ASP A 70 -22.09 -42.27 9.58
C ASP A 70 -21.54 -43.55 10.22
N ASN A 71 -20.26 -43.53 10.65
CA ASN A 71 -19.56 -44.69 11.21
C ASN A 71 -18.84 -44.37 12.54
N PRO A 72 -19.56 -43.92 13.58
CA PRO A 72 -18.94 -43.42 14.82
C PRO A 72 -18.13 -44.49 15.57
N ASN A 73 -18.55 -45.76 15.55
CA ASN A 73 -17.79 -46.84 16.19
C ASN A 73 -16.47 -47.12 15.46
N PHE A 74 -16.50 -47.14 14.12
CA PHE A 74 -15.30 -47.28 13.30
C PHE A 74 -14.33 -46.13 13.57
N TYR A 75 -14.85 -44.89 13.63
CA TYR A 75 -14.05 -43.70 13.92
C TYR A 75 -13.27 -43.81 15.24
N VAL A 76 -13.95 -44.27 16.30
CA VAL A 76 -13.35 -44.45 17.63
C VAL A 76 -12.37 -45.63 17.64
N GLU A 77 -12.76 -46.77 17.09
CA GLU A 77 -11.92 -47.99 17.05
C GLU A 77 -10.61 -47.76 16.30
N HIS A 78 -10.67 -47.03 15.18
CA HIS A 78 -9.51 -46.75 14.33
C HIS A 78 -8.73 -45.48 14.70
N LYS A 79 -9.11 -44.80 15.81
CA LYS A 79 -8.41 -43.62 16.35
C LYS A 79 -8.17 -42.52 15.30
N ILE A 80 -9.20 -42.23 14.50
CA ILE A 80 -9.12 -41.31 13.35
C ILE A 80 -8.86 -39.85 13.79
N ASP A 81 -9.08 -39.51 15.08
CA ASP A 81 -8.81 -38.18 15.66
C ASP A 81 -7.39 -37.65 15.37
N LYS A 82 -6.39 -38.53 15.38
CA LYS A 82 -5.01 -38.12 15.09
C LYS A 82 -4.87 -37.63 13.65
N LEU A 83 -5.45 -38.38 12.71
CA LEU A 83 -5.43 -38.03 11.28
C LEU A 83 -6.20 -36.74 11.02
N TYR A 84 -7.38 -36.59 11.64
CA TYR A 84 -8.16 -35.36 11.55
C TYR A 84 -7.37 -34.15 12.05
N SER A 85 -6.73 -34.26 13.22
CA SER A 85 -5.90 -33.18 13.77
C SER A 85 -4.71 -32.83 12.86
N GLU A 86 -4.10 -33.81 12.19
CA GLU A 86 -3.02 -33.56 11.23
C GLU A 86 -3.51 -32.79 10.00
N ILE A 87 -4.70 -33.13 9.48
CA ILE A 87 -5.33 -32.41 8.37
C ILE A 87 -5.69 -30.97 8.79
N GLU A 88 -6.31 -30.77 9.95
CA GLU A 88 -6.64 -29.43 10.45
C GLU A 88 -5.41 -28.54 10.61
N LYS A 89 -4.32 -29.09 11.17
CA LYS A 89 -3.04 -28.37 11.29
C LYS A 89 -2.50 -28.00 9.92
N PHE A 90 -2.57 -28.92 8.95
CA PHE A 90 -2.09 -28.67 7.61
C PHE A 90 -2.92 -27.62 6.86
N MET A 91 -4.25 -27.68 6.94
CA MET A 91 -5.14 -26.62 6.43
C MET A 91 -4.81 -25.25 7.03
N LYS A 92 -4.47 -25.21 8.32
CA LYS A 92 -4.06 -23.96 8.98
C LYS A 92 -2.75 -23.40 8.39
N LEU A 93 -1.79 -24.26 8.07
CA LEU A 93 -0.56 -23.86 7.39
C LEU A 93 -0.84 -23.29 6.00
N ILE A 94 -1.67 -23.97 5.20
CA ILE A 94 -2.05 -23.49 3.87
C ILE A 94 -2.78 -22.13 3.96
N LYS A 95 -3.74 -21.98 4.88
CA LYS A 95 -4.42 -20.70 5.11
C LYS A 95 -3.46 -19.57 5.49
N ASN A 96 -2.41 -19.87 6.25
CA ASN A 96 -1.40 -18.87 6.58
C ASN A 96 -0.54 -18.52 5.36
N ALA A 97 -0.18 -19.49 4.52
CA ALA A 97 0.52 -19.24 3.26
C ALA A 97 -0.30 -18.34 2.32
N ILE A 98 -1.60 -18.61 2.15
CA ILE A 98 -2.51 -17.76 1.36
C ILE A 98 -2.54 -16.32 1.89
N LYS A 99 -2.64 -16.14 3.21
CA LYS A 99 -2.62 -14.80 3.82
C LYS A 99 -1.31 -14.07 3.51
N ASN A 100 -0.19 -14.74 3.73
CA ASN A 100 1.14 -14.19 3.45
C ASN A 100 1.29 -13.82 1.96
N ALA A 101 0.75 -14.66 1.07
CA ALA A 101 0.81 -14.42 -0.36
C ALA A 101 0.03 -13.16 -0.78
N ASN A 102 -1.19 -13.02 -0.26
CA ASN A 102 -2.02 -11.83 -0.48
C ASN A 102 -1.35 -10.56 0.06
N TYR A 103 -0.73 -10.63 1.24
CA TYR A 103 0.00 -9.51 1.82
C TYR A 103 1.15 -9.03 0.92
N MET A 104 1.92 -9.96 0.35
CA MET A 104 3.01 -9.62 -0.57
C MET A 104 2.50 -8.99 -1.87
N LYS A 105 1.37 -9.46 -2.38
CA LYS A 105 0.72 -8.87 -3.55
C LYS A 105 0.30 -7.42 -3.28
N GLU A 106 -0.33 -7.15 -2.14
CA GLU A 106 -0.71 -5.79 -1.72
C GLU A 106 0.51 -4.85 -1.61
N ILE A 107 1.60 -5.32 -0.97
CA ILE A 107 2.86 -4.57 -0.90
C ILE A 107 3.38 -4.20 -2.31
N LYS A 108 3.36 -5.15 -3.24
CA LYS A 108 3.83 -4.91 -4.60
C LYS A 108 2.96 -3.91 -5.35
N GLU A 109 1.63 -4.00 -5.21
CA GLU A 109 0.70 -3.04 -5.80
C GLU A 109 0.97 -1.62 -5.28
N ILE A 110 1.21 -1.45 -3.99
CA ILE A 110 1.55 -0.15 -3.39
C ILE A 110 2.91 0.35 -3.88
N ARG A 111 3.92 -0.52 -3.98
CA ARG A 111 5.23 -0.17 -4.58
C ARG A 111 5.08 0.33 -6.02
N ASN A 112 4.25 -0.33 -6.84
CA ASN A 112 3.98 0.08 -8.21
C ASN A 112 3.28 1.44 -8.27
N LYS A 113 2.26 1.67 -7.44
CA LYS A 113 1.59 2.99 -7.32
C LYS A 113 2.60 4.07 -6.93
N LEU A 114 3.44 3.81 -5.93
CA LEU A 114 4.47 4.74 -5.46
C LEU A 114 5.46 5.09 -6.59
N SER A 115 5.93 4.10 -7.36
CA SER A 115 6.84 4.32 -8.48
C SER A 115 6.21 5.19 -9.57
N SER A 116 4.97 4.89 -9.97
CA SER A 116 4.21 5.71 -10.92
C SER A 116 4.05 7.16 -10.43
N ASN A 117 3.76 7.34 -9.14
CA ASN A 117 3.58 8.67 -8.56
C ASN A 117 4.91 9.45 -8.50
N LYS A 118 6.03 8.77 -8.20
CA LYS A 118 7.38 9.35 -8.28
C LYS A 118 7.72 9.81 -9.70
N GLU A 119 7.43 9.00 -10.72
CA GLU A 119 7.65 9.35 -12.13
C GLU A 119 6.82 10.54 -12.58
N LYS A 120 5.51 10.54 -12.25
CA LYS A 120 4.62 11.67 -12.48
C LYS A 120 5.23 12.92 -11.83
N PHE A 121 5.48 12.89 -10.52
CA PHE A 121 6.04 14.02 -9.78
C PHE A 121 7.32 14.58 -10.43
N ALA A 122 8.27 13.72 -10.77
CA ALA A 122 9.51 14.11 -11.42
C ALA A 122 9.31 14.79 -12.78
N LYS A 123 8.28 14.40 -13.55
CA LYS A 123 7.91 15.05 -14.81
C LYS A 123 7.33 16.44 -14.56
N TYR A 124 6.38 16.58 -13.64
CA TYR A 124 5.72 17.87 -13.39
C TYR A 124 6.60 18.90 -12.70
N CYS A 125 7.57 18.48 -11.89
CA CYS A 125 8.59 19.38 -11.35
C CYS A 125 9.47 20.01 -12.45
N LYS A 126 9.49 19.46 -13.68
CA LYS A 126 10.23 20.04 -14.82
C LYS A 126 9.38 20.97 -15.67
N ASP A 127 8.06 20.78 -15.71
CA ASP A 127 7.17 21.40 -16.69
C ASP A 127 6.37 22.61 -16.12
N ASP A 128 6.69 23.11 -14.92
CA ASP A 128 6.09 24.32 -14.29
C ASP A 128 4.55 24.40 -14.32
N TYR A 129 3.85 23.27 -14.21
CA TYR A 129 2.39 23.27 -14.06
C TYR A 129 1.99 23.77 -12.66
N GLU A 130 1.25 24.89 -12.62
CA GLU A 130 1.22 25.80 -11.46
C GLU A 130 0.51 25.24 -10.23
N ASP A 131 -0.75 24.76 -10.28
CA ASP A 131 -1.43 24.43 -9.00
C ASP A 131 -2.37 23.20 -9.02
N CYS A 132 -2.92 22.84 -10.18
CA CYS A 132 -3.92 21.75 -10.27
C CYS A 132 -3.31 20.37 -9.94
N TYR A 133 -2.05 20.15 -10.32
CA TYR A 133 -1.39 18.85 -10.17
C TYR A 133 -0.90 18.57 -8.74
N LEU A 134 -0.52 19.60 -7.98
CA LEU A 134 -0.10 19.44 -6.58
C LEU A 134 -1.26 19.01 -5.68
N TYR A 135 -2.49 19.41 -6.02
CA TYR A 135 -3.68 18.95 -5.32
C TYR A 135 -3.93 17.46 -5.60
N THR A 136 -3.89 17.04 -6.86
CA THR A 136 -4.00 15.61 -7.25
C THR A 136 -2.93 14.73 -6.60
N MET A 137 -1.67 15.19 -6.56
CA MET A 137 -0.60 14.43 -5.91
C MET A 137 -0.78 14.28 -4.38
N LYS A 138 -1.43 15.24 -3.71
CA LYS A 138 -1.77 15.10 -2.29
C LYS A 138 -2.85 14.05 -2.06
N GLU A 139 -3.85 14.00 -2.93
CA GLU A 139 -4.88 12.95 -2.87
C GLU A 139 -4.24 11.57 -3.11
N GLU A 140 -3.39 11.43 -4.13
CA GLU A 140 -2.65 10.19 -4.40
C GLU A 140 -1.70 9.79 -3.24
N ILE A 141 -1.11 10.75 -2.52
CA ILE A 141 -0.35 10.49 -1.30
C ILE A 141 -1.25 9.99 -0.17
N ASN A 142 -2.37 10.66 0.08
CA ASN A 142 -3.29 10.27 1.15
C ASN A 142 -3.79 8.83 0.92
N ASP A 143 -4.03 8.47 -0.34
CA ASP A 143 -4.38 7.09 -0.72
C ASP A 143 -3.24 6.11 -0.38
N LEU A 144 -1.98 6.46 -0.68
CA LEU A 144 -0.81 5.65 -0.29
C LEU A 144 -0.63 5.54 1.23
N GLU A 145 -0.87 6.61 2.00
CA GLU A 145 -0.82 6.60 3.46
C GLU A 145 -1.93 5.70 4.04
N ASN A 146 -3.14 5.76 3.46
CA ASN A 146 -4.26 4.91 3.84
C ASN A 146 -3.97 3.43 3.52
N ASP A 147 -3.45 3.16 2.32
CA ASP A 147 -3.03 1.81 1.90
C ASP A 147 -1.96 1.25 2.85
N LEU A 148 -0.95 2.06 3.21
CA LEU A 148 0.10 1.68 4.16
C LEU A 148 -0.43 1.45 5.58
N HIS A 149 -1.41 2.24 6.02
CA HIS A 149 -2.04 2.05 7.32
C HIS A 149 -2.86 0.74 7.36
N SER A 150 -3.59 0.46 6.28
CA SER A 150 -4.32 -0.81 6.10
C SER A 150 -3.34 -1.99 6.20
N LEU A 151 -2.22 -1.93 5.47
CA LEU A 151 -1.16 -2.94 5.56
C LEU A 151 -0.62 -3.12 6.99
N GLN A 152 -0.45 -2.03 7.74
CA GLN A 152 0.02 -2.10 9.13
C GLN A 152 -0.96 -2.83 10.05
N VAL A 153 -2.26 -2.60 9.85
CA VAL A 153 -3.33 -3.30 10.60
C VAL A 153 -3.31 -4.78 10.23
N THR A 154 -3.22 -5.10 8.94
CA THR A 154 -3.15 -6.47 8.44
C THR A 154 -1.90 -7.20 8.97
N GLN A 155 -0.73 -6.57 8.95
CA GLN A 155 0.52 -7.12 9.49
C GLN A 155 0.38 -7.49 10.97
N LYS A 156 -0.20 -6.61 11.80
CA LYS A 156 -0.42 -6.88 13.23
C LYS A 156 -1.38 -8.06 13.47
N GLN A 157 -2.27 -8.35 12.53
CA GLN A 157 -3.17 -9.50 12.59
C GLN A 157 -2.50 -10.79 12.09
N MET A 158 -1.39 -10.69 11.35
CA MET A 158 -0.60 -11.84 10.93
C MET A 158 0.41 -12.23 12.02
N ASN A 159 0.09 -13.30 12.77
CA ASN A 159 1.05 -13.96 13.67
C ASN A 159 2.03 -14.85 12.85
N SER A 160 2.68 -14.33 11.81
CA SER A 160 3.53 -15.14 10.93
C SER A 160 5.02 -14.96 11.21
N SER A 161 5.78 -16.04 11.02
CA SER A 161 7.21 -16.20 11.30
C SER A 161 8.13 -15.70 10.17
N ILE A 162 7.57 -15.06 9.16
CA ILE A 162 8.29 -14.56 7.99
C ILE A 162 8.58 -13.08 8.21
N ASP A 163 9.78 -12.65 7.79
CA ASP A 163 10.39 -11.34 8.02
C ASP A 163 9.71 -10.20 7.21
N PHE A 164 8.38 -10.14 7.29
CA PHE A 164 7.55 -9.10 6.68
C PHE A 164 7.78 -7.73 7.30
N ASP A 165 8.30 -7.71 8.53
CA ASP A 165 8.67 -6.48 9.24
C ASP A 165 9.70 -5.66 8.45
N ASN A 166 10.67 -6.33 7.82
CA ASN A 166 11.69 -5.67 7.00
C ASN A 166 11.09 -5.12 5.70
N VAL A 167 10.27 -5.91 4.99
CA VAL A 167 9.64 -5.49 3.73
C VAL A 167 8.68 -4.31 3.96
N TYR A 168 7.91 -4.34 5.05
CA TYR A 168 7.04 -3.24 5.45
C TYR A 168 7.84 -2.00 5.84
N ALA A 169 8.91 -2.14 6.64
CA ALA A 169 9.74 -1.02 7.07
C ALA A 169 10.40 -0.29 5.90
N GLU A 170 10.86 -1.03 4.88
CA GLU A 170 11.35 -0.45 3.63
C GLU A 170 10.26 0.37 2.93
N LEU A 171 9.06 -0.18 2.77
CA LEU A 171 7.94 0.49 2.10
C LEU A 171 7.49 1.76 2.86
N ASP A 172 7.39 1.68 4.19
CA ASP A 172 7.06 2.81 5.07
C ASP A 172 8.09 3.94 4.93
N THR A 173 9.38 3.58 4.89
CA THR A 173 10.48 4.53 4.69
C THR A 173 10.38 5.23 3.33
N ASP A 174 10.13 4.46 2.27
CA ASP A 174 10.03 4.97 0.90
C ASP A 174 8.85 5.93 0.71
N ILE A 175 7.68 5.59 1.28
CA ILE A 175 6.49 6.45 1.23
C ILE A 175 6.74 7.73 2.04
N LYS A 176 7.26 7.62 3.27
CA LYS A 176 7.58 8.80 4.10
C LYS A 176 8.58 9.73 3.42
N SER A 177 9.60 9.18 2.76
CA SER A 177 10.57 9.97 1.99
C SER A 177 9.88 10.72 0.85
N PHE A 178 9.04 10.04 0.06
CA PHE A 178 8.35 10.67 -1.06
C PHE A 178 7.39 11.79 -0.62
N ILE A 179 6.67 11.59 0.48
CA ILE A 179 5.77 12.59 1.05
C ILE A 179 6.55 13.82 1.51
N LYS A 180 7.74 13.62 2.09
CA LYS A 180 8.63 14.71 2.47
C LYS A 180 9.06 15.52 1.25
N ASP A 181 9.47 14.86 0.17
CA ASP A 181 9.87 15.54 -1.07
C ASP A 181 8.75 16.43 -1.63
N ILE A 182 7.51 15.93 -1.63
CA ILE A 182 6.34 16.71 -2.08
C ILE A 182 6.07 17.91 -1.15
N LYS A 183 6.16 17.71 0.17
CA LYS A 183 5.99 18.80 1.15
C LYS A 183 7.07 19.88 0.99
N ASP A 184 8.31 19.48 0.75
CA ASP A 184 9.43 20.40 0.55
C ASP A 184 9.25 21.22 -0.74
N VAL A 185 8.80 20.62 -1.84
CA VAL A 185 8.46 21.35 -3.08
C VAL A 185 7.31 22.33 -2.88
N ILE A 186 6.23 21.93 -2.19
CA ILE A 186 5.12 22.84 -1.87
C ILE A 186 5.61 24.03 -1.04
N LYS A 187 6.48 23.78 -0.07
CA LYS A 187 7.06 24.83 0.77
C LYS A 187 7.90 25.80 -0.06
N MET A 188 8.80 25.29 -0.89
CA MET A 188 9.62 26.11 -1.79
C MET A 188 8.76 26.98 -2.72
N ARG A 189 7.68 26.44 -3.30
CA ARG A 189 6.76 27.23 -4.14
C ARG A 189 6.03 28.32 -3.36
N LYS A 190 5.54 28.04 -2.16
CA LYS A 190 4.89 29.05 -1.31
C LYS A 190 5.85 30.19 -0.93
N GLU A 191 7.12 29.88 -0.71
CA GLU A 191 8.15 30.89 -0.45
C GLU A 191 8.45 31.70 -1.72
N LYS A 192 8.55 31.06 -2.89
CA LYS A 192 8.73 31.76 -4.18
C LYS A 192 7.58 32.72 -4.49
N ASN A 193 6.32 32.29 -4.35
CA ASN A 193 5.16 33.15 -4.63
C ASN A 193 5.08 34.34 -3.67
N LYS A 194 5.47 34.17 -2.40
CA LYS A 194 5.57 35.30 -1.45
C LYS A 194 6.63 36.32 -1.85
N ILE A 195 7.78 35.85 -2.35
CA ILE A 195 8.86 36.73 -2.83
C ILE A 195 8.38 37.51 -4.07
N GLU A 196 7.69 36.85 -5.00
CA GLU A 196 7.12 37.51 -6.19
C GLU A 196 6.05 38.55 -5.83
N GLU A 197 5.18 38.28 -4.85
CA GLU A 197 4.21 39.27 -4.34
C GLU A 197 4.89 40.46 -3.64
N GLU A 198 5.99 40.24 -2.91
CA GLU A 198 6.76 41.32 -2.27
C GLU A 198 7.57 42.15 -3.28
N GLU A 199 8.07 41.55 -4.37
CA GLU A 199 8.74 42.29 -5.46
C GLU A 199 7.77 43.21 -6.22
N ILE A 200 6.54 42.78 -6.48
CA ILE A 200 5.49 43.60 -7.12
C ILE A 200 5.10 44.80 -6.24
N HIS A 201 5.24 44.68 -4.92
CA HIS A 201 4.91 45.73 -3.95
C HIS A 201 6.07 46.62 -3.52
N THR A 202 7.25 46.51 -4.14
CA THR A 202 8.27 47.54 -3.96
C THR A 202 7.80 48.85 -4.61
N PRO A 203 7.53 49.93 -3.83
CA PRO A 203 7.16 51.20 -4.43
C PRO A 203 8.35 51.69 -5.24
N ALA A 204 8.12 51.93 -6.54
CA ALA A 204 9.12 52.51 -7.43
C ALA A 204 9.84 53.68 -6.74
N PRO A 205 11.19 53.76 -6.78
CA PRO A 205 11.91 54.82 -6.11
C PRO A 205 11.38 56.16 -6.64
N ARG A 206 10.75 56.94 -5.75
CA ARG A 206 10.20 58.25 -6.10
C ARG A 206 11.31 59.06 -6.78
N ALA A 207 11.14 59.30 -8.08
CA ALA A 207 11.99 60.21 -8.82
C ALA A 207 12.01 61.54 -8.05
N LYS A 208 13.19 61.91 -7.55
CA LYS A 208 13.40 63.20 -6.90
C LYS A 208 13.08 64.28 -7.92
N THR A 209 11.91 64.89 -7.82
CA THR A 209 11.57 66.08 -8.59
C THR A 209 12.57 67.17 -8.20
N ARG A 210 13.41 67.56 -9.17
CA ARG A 210 14.30 68.72 -9.04
C ARG A 210 13.44 69.94 -8.70
N LYS A 211 13.58 70.45 -7.48
CA LYS A 211 13.02 71.76 -7.11
C LYS A 211 13.60 72.81 -8.05
N ALA A 212 12.72 73.49 -8.79
CA ALA A 212 13.09 74.65 -9.58
C ALA A 212 13.69 75.72 -8.65
N ILE A 213 14.98 75.99 -8.81
CA ILE A 213 15.69 77.07 -8.14
C ILE A 213 15.15 78.37 -8.73
N LYS A 214 14.35 79.11 -7.97
CA LYS A 214 13.97 80.49 -8.31
C LYS A 214 15.21 81.37 -8.25
N SER A 215 15.77 81.74 -9.41
CA SER A 215 16.79 82.77 -9.51
C SER A 215 16.20 84.13 -9.13
N ARG A 216 16.65 84.71 -8.02
CA ARG A 216 16.21 86.03 -7.56
C ARG A 216 17.41 86.98 -7.42
N LYS A 217 17.38 88.02 -8.27
CA LYS A 217 17.99 89.36 -8.19
C LYS A 217 19.51 89.49 -8.36
N THR A 218 19.90 90.42 -9.24
CA THR A 218 20.39 91.74 -8.82
C THR A 218 19.99 92.85 -9.80
N ARG A 219 19.54 93.96 -9.21
CA ARG A 219 19.03 95.19 -9.81
C ARG A 219 20.20 96.16 -9.93
N ASN A 220 20.64 96.48 -11.15
CA ASN A 220 21.65 97.50 -11.36
C ASN A 220 21.00 98.90 -11.29
N VAL A 221 21.27 99.60 -10.20
CA VAL A 221 21.07 101.04 -10.06
C VAL A 221 22.39 101.69 -10.44
N ARG A 222 22.44 102.45 -11.55
CA ARG A 222 23.49 103.45 -11.77
C ARG A 222 22.84 104.77 -12.13
N LYS A 223 23.09 105.76 -11.28
CA LYS A 223 22.60 107.14 -11.37
C LYS A 223 23.44 107.97 -12.36
N SER A 224 22.78 109.02 -12.85
CA SER A 224 23.31 110.30 -13.36
C SER A 224 23.85 110.26 -14.80
N ARG A 225 23.64 111.27 -15.66
CA ARG A 225 23.47 112.72 -15.43
C ARG A 225 22.90 113.39 -16.69
N LYS A 226 22.05 114.40 -16.48
CA LYS A 226 21.85 115.66 -17.25
C LYS A 226 22.07 115.66 -18.78
N SER A 227 21.06 116.15 -19.52
CA SER A 227 21.09 117.51 -20.09
C SER A 227 19.76 117.87 -20.77
N ASN A 228 19.29 119.08 -20.48
CA ASN A 228 18.23 119.80 -21.16
C ASN A 228 18.46 119.87 -22.68
N LEU A 229 17.41 119.86 -23.49
CA LEU A 229 17.24 120.88 -24.52
C LEU A 229 15.76 121.01 -24.92
N LYS A 230 15.29 122.27 -24.89
CA LYS A 230 14.04 122.80 -25.44
C LYS A 230 13.95 122.46 -26.94
N ARG A 231 12.78 122.30 -27.56
CA ARG A 231 11.71 123.29 -27.76
C ARG A 231 10.47 122.57 -28.28
#